data_AF-A0A4S0JHZ6-F1
#
_entry.id   AF-A0A4S0JHZ6-F1
#
_cell.length_a   1.000
_cell.length_b   1.000
_cell.length_c   1.000
_cell.angle_alpha   90.00
_cell.angle_beta   90.00
_cell.angle_gamma   90.00
#
_symmetry.space_group_name_H-M   'P 1'
#
loop_
_entity.id
_entity.type
_entity.pdbx_description
1 polymer ?
#
loop_
_entity_poly.entity_id
_entity_poly.type
_entity_poly.pdbx_seq_one_letter_code
_entity_poly.pdbx_strand_id
1 'polypeptide(L)'
;DFHAGPTRRSGGREPWYPRGTEMRNERQLSIVAADELAIVAERMGLAQIKPEWIGANLVIEDVPHLSMLPAGTLLFFKGGVTLKVDAQNGPCRIAGRSIA
;
A
#
# COMPACT_ATOMS: atom_id res chain seq x y z
N ASP A 1 -7.71 -12.50 -1.61
CA ASP A 1 -7.32 -11.31 -0.85
C ASP A 1 -8.57 -10.60 -0.33
N PHE A 2 -8.52 -9.94 0.84
CA PHE A 2 -9.66 -9.20 1.43
C PHE A 2 -10.06 -7.98 0.60
N HIS A 3 -9.11 -7.35 -0.10
CA HIS A 3 -9.31 -6.16 -0.93
C HIS A 3 -9.54 -6.50 -2.41
N ALA A 4 -9.76 -7.77 -2.75
CA ALA A 4 -10.01 -8.19 -4.12
C ALA A 4 -11.35 -7.65 -4.66
N GLY A 5 -11.44 -7.53 -5.98
CA GLY A 5 -12.68 -7.20 -6.68
C GLY A 5 -12.66 -5.82 -7.34
N PRO A 6 -13.64 -5.56 -8.23
CA PRO A 6 -13.66 -4.35 -9.04
C PRO A 6 -14.16 -3.11 -8.28
N THR A 7 -14.91 -3.31 -7.19
CA THR A 7 -15.49 -2.23 -6.38
C THR A 7 -15.08 -2.36 -4.91
N ARG A 8 -15.18 -1.26 -4.19
CA ARG A 8 -15.00 -1.19 -2.73
C ARG A 8 -15.93 -0.12 -2.17
N ARG A 9 -16.04 -0.07 -0.83
CA ARG A 9 -16.75 1.01 -0.14
C ARG A 9 -15.80 2.14 0.24
N SER A 10 -16.26 3.38 0.15
CA SER A 10 -15.53 4.57 0.60
C SER A 10 -15.29 4.54 2.12
N GLY A 11 -14.14 5.07 2.55
CA GLY A 11 -13.76 5.18 3.96
C GLY A 11 -13.20 6.56 4.30
N GLY A 12 -12.36 6.63 5.35
CA GLY A 12 -11.70 7.89 5.72
C GLY A 12 -10.68 8.41 4.70
N ARG A 13 -10.33 7.58 3.70
CA ARG A 13 -9.39 7.94 2.62
C ARG A 13 -10.08 8.68 1.47
N GLU A 14 -11.41 8.66 1.40
CA GLU A 14 -12.20 9.31 0.35
C GLU A 14 -13.25 10.24 0.95
N PRO A 15 -12.83 11.36 1.61
CA PRO A 15 -13.73 12.26 2.34
C PRO A 15 -14.74 12.99 1.45
N TRP A 16 -14.55 12.97 0.13
CA TRP A 16 -15.45 13.57 -0.86
C TRP A 16 -16.68 12.70 -1.20
N TYR A 17 -16.78 11.48 -0.65
CA TYR A 17 -17.97 10.63 -0.76
C TYR A 17 -18.63 10.40 0.61
N PRO A 18 -19.97 10.23 0.67
CA PRO A 18 -20.61 9.65 1.85
C PRO A 18 -19.93 8.32 2.20
N ARG A 19 -19.66 8.09 3.49
CA ARG A 19 -19.02 6.84 3.94
C ARG A 19 -19.85 5.62 3.55
N GLY A 20 -19.20 4.59 3.03
CA GLY A 20 -19.86 3.36 2.60
C GLY A 20 -20.34 3.36 1.15
N THR A 21 -20.17 4.46 0.41
CA THR A 21 -20.51 4.55 -1.02
C THR A 21 -19.70 3.53 -1.82
N GLU A 22 -20.36 2.77 -2.69
CA GLU A 22 -19.67 1.88 -3.62
C GLU A 22 -18.94 2.70 -4.69
N MET A 23 -17.68 2.37 -4.92
CA MET A 23 -16.81 3.05 -5.88
C MET A 23 -15.81 2.08 -6.49
N ARG A 24 -15.11 2.51 -7.55
CA ARG A 24 -14.03 1.74 -8.17
C ARG A 24 -12.95 1.39 -7.14
N ASN A 25 -12.52 0.14 -7.17
CA ASN A 25 -11.42 -0.32 -6.33
C ASN A 25 -10.07 -0.04 -6.99
N GLU A 26 -9.39 1.02 -6.51
CA GLU A 26 -8.02 1.41 -6.87
C GLU A 26 -7.01 0.97 -5.79
N ARG A 27 -7.43 0.11 -4.86
CA ARG A 27 -6.66 -0.33 -3.68
C ARG A 27 -6.65 -1.85 -3.56
N GLN A 28 -6.59 -2.51 -4.71
CA GLN A 28 -6.68 -3.96 -4.85
C GLN A 28 -5.41 -4.66 -4.34
N LEU A 29 -4.28 -3.97 -4.42
CA LEU A 29 -2.98 -4.42 -3.97
C LEU A 29 -2.28 -3.31 -3.21
N SER A 30 -1.45 -3.71 -2.24
CA SER A 30 -0.51 -2.85 -1.54
C SER A 30 0.90 -3.39 -1.71
N ILE A 31 1.83 -2.49 -2.00
CA ILE A 31 3.24 -2.81 -2.23
C ILE A 31 4.06 -1.96 -1.27
N VAL A 32 5.07 -2.55 -0.67
CA VAL A 32 6.05 -1.87 0.19
C VAL A 32 7.46 -2.23 -0.27
N ALA A 33 8.43 -1.41 0.12
CA ALA A 33 9.84 -1.66 -0.16
C ALA A 33 10.60 -1.99 1.12
N ALA A 34 11.56 -2.92 1.03
CA ALA A 34 12.32 -3.38 2.20
C ALA A 34 13.19 -2.25 2.79
N ASP A 35 13.79 -1.42 1.94
CA ASP A 35 14.60 -0.26 2.32
C ASP A 35 13.75 0.82 3.00
N GLU A 36 12.57 1.14 2.47
CA GLU A 36 11.66 2.11 3.06
C GLU A 36 11.10 1.61 4.42
N LEU A 37 10.80 0.32 4.56
CA LEU A 37 10.41 -0.27 5.85
C LEU A 37 11.52 -0.18 6.89
N ALA A 38 12.77 -0.42 6.50
CA ALA A 38 13.92 -0.27 7.39
C ALA A 38 14.08 1.17 7.88
N ILE A 39 13.92 2.16 7.00
CA ILE A 39 13.95 3.59 7.36
C ILE A 39 12.83 3.91 8.36
N VAL A 40 11.61 3.39 8.16
CA VAL A 40 10.50 3.64 9.10
C VAL A 40 10.77 2.97 10.44
N ALA A 41 11.27 1.73 10.47
CA ALA A 41 11.61 1.02 11.70
C ALA A 41 12.67 1.76 12.52
N GLU A 42 13.75 2.20 11.87
CA GLU A 42 14.81 3.00 12.47
C GLU A 42 14.24 4.29 13.10
N ARG A 43 13.43 5.05 12.35
CA ARG A 43 12.81 6.29 12.83
C ARG A 43 11.83 6.07 13.98
N MET A 44 11.23 4.90 14.07
CA MET A 44 10.35 4.50 15.17
C MET A 44 11.09 3.89 16.36
N GLY A 45 12.42 3.67 16.26
CA GLY A 45 13.20 2.99 17.31
C GLY A 45 12.88 1.50 17.43
N LEU A 46 12.44 0.86 16.35
CA LEU A 46 12.07 -0.54 16.29
C LEU A 46 13.13 -1.37 15.57
N ALA A 47 13.29 -2.63 15.98
CA ALA A 47 14.22 -3.54 15.31
C ALA A 47 13.81 -3.85 13.86
N GLN A 48 12.51 -3.92 13.59
CA GLN A 48 11.95 -4.13 12.25
C GLN A 48 10.46 -3.78 12.22
N ILE A 49 9.93 -3.56 11.03
CA ILE A 49 8.49 -3.56 10.75
C ILE A 49 8.24 -4.66 9.73
N LYS A 50 7.46 -5.67 10.09
CA LYS A 50 7.12 -6.73 9.15
C LYS A 50 5.99 -6.28 8.22
N PRO A 51 6.08 -6.52 6.89
CA PRO A 51 5.04 -6.13 5.92
C PRO A 51 3.64 -6.65 6.29
N GLU A 52 3.55 -7.85 6.87
CA GLU A 52 2.28 -8.50 7.23
C GLU A 52 1.56 -7.76 8.37
N TRP A 53 2.29 -7.04 9.24
CA TRP A 53 1.69 -6.26 10.33
C TRP A 53 0.82 -5.12 9.81
N ILE A 54 1.16 -4.60 8.63
CA ILE A 54 0.48 -3.48 7.98
C ILE A 54 -0.37 -3.92 6.77
N GLY A 55 -0.53 -5.23 6.57
CA GLY A 55 -1.35 -5.81 5.52
C GLY A 55 -0.79 -5.64 4.11
N ALA A 56 0.53 -5.56 3.94
CA ALA A 56 1.16 -5.48 2.63
C ALA A 56 0.97 -6.79 1.85
N ASN A 57 0.72 -6.69 0.54
CA ASN A 57 0.59 -7.86 -0.33
C ASN A 57 1.93 -8.28 -0.95
N LEU A 58 2.77 -7.31 -1.29
CA LEU A 58 4.04 -7.51 -1.98
C LEU A 58 5.13 -6.66 -1.34
N VAL A 59 6.32 -7.25 -1.25
CA VAL A 59 7.56 -6.54 -0.98
C VAL A 59 8.36 -6.52 -2.26
N ILE A 60 8.84 -5.36 -2.68
CA ILE A 60 9.71 -5.20 -3.84
C ILE A 60 11.03 -4.57 -3.38
N GLU A 61 12.12 -5.04 -3.97
CA GLU A 61 13.48 -4.52 -3.77
C GLU A 61 13.97 -3.88 -5.08
N ASP A 62 15.08 -3.16 -5.01
CA ASP A 62 15.75 -2.55 -6.16
C ASP A 62 14.94 -1.49 -6.94
N VAL A 63 13.88 -0.94 -6.33
CA VAL A 63 13.15 0.22 -6.84
C VAL A 63 13.32 1.39 -5.88
N PRO A 64 14.28 2.30 -6.13
CA PRO A 64 14.52 3.45 -5.27
C PRO A 64 13.27 4.31 -5.14
N HIS A 65 12.95 4.72 -3.91
CA HIS A 65 11.80 5.56 -3.61
C HIS A 65 10.47 5.00 -4.16
N LEU A 66 10.22 3.70 -3.96
CA LEU A 66 8.99 3.02 -4.39
C LEU A 66 7.73 3.80 -4.01
N SER A 67 7.66 4.34 -2.78
CA SER A 67 6.51 5.12 -2.31
C SER A 67 6.28 6.42 -3.07
N MET A 68 7.27 6.90 -3.84
CA MET A 68 7.22 8.14 -4.62
C MET A 68 7.00 7.90 -6.12
N LEU A 69 6.77 6.65 -6.54
CA LEU A 69 6.42 6.37 -7.92
C LEU A 69 5.15 7.16 -8.33
N PRO A 70 5.17 7.84 -9.50
CA PRO A 70 4.00 8.58 -9.97
C PRO A 70 2.80 7.66 -10.22
N ALA A 71 1.60 8.21 -10.02
CA ALA A 71 0.37 7.58 -10.49
C ALA A 71 0.44 7.32 -12.01
N GLY A 72 -0.02 6.16 -12.44
CA GLY A 72 0.11 5.69 -13.82
C GLY A 72 1.39 4.90 -14.12
N THR A 73 2.36 4.83 -13.20
CA THR A 73 3.54 3.96 -13.37
C THR A 73 3.11 2.50 -13.56
N LEU A 74 3.72 1.82 -14.52
CA LEU A 74 3.47 0.41 -14.80
C LEU A 74 4.65 -0.45 -14.34
N LEU A 75 4.36 -1.47 -13.52
CA LEU A 75 5.32 -2.46 -13.06
C LEU A 75 5.06 -3.77 -13.83
N PHE A 76 6.05 -4.23 -14.60
CA PHE A 76 5.95 -5.42 -15.42
C PHE A 76 6.68 -6.59 -14.77
N PHE A 77 6.00 -7.72 -14.64
CA PHE A 77 6.55 -8.92 -14.01
C PHE A 77 6.81 -10.01 -15.05
N LYS A 78 7.85 -10.83 -14.80
CA LYS A 78 8.15 -12.03 -15.58
C LYS A 78 6.95 -12.99 -15.50
N GLY A 79 6.16 -13.08 -16.57
CA GLY A 79 4.88 -13.79 -16.58
C GLY A 79 3.73 -12.99 -17.19
N GLY A 80 3.98 -11.72 -17.59
CA GLY A 80 3.00 -10.91 -18.32
C GLY A 80 2.02 -10.16 -17.43
N VAL A 81 2.15 -10.26 -16.10
CA VAL A 81 1.40 -9.45 -15.16
C VAL A 81 1.92 -8.02 -15.21
N THR A 82 0.99 -7.06 -15.29
CA THR A 82 1.28 -5.63 -15.16
C THR A 82 0.46 -5.06 -14.01
N LEU A 83 1.13 -4.36 -13.10
CA LEU A 83 0.47 -3.58 -12.05
C LEU A 83 0.56 -2.09 -12.40
N LYS A 84 -0.55 -1.38 -12.27
CA LYS A 84 -0.58 0.08 -12.39
C LYS A 84 -0.58 0.70 -11.00
N VAL A 85 0.34 1.62 -10.75
CA VAL A 85 0.37 2.43 -9.53
C VAL A 85 -0.74 3.47 -9.62
N ASP A 86 -1.69 3.45 -8.69
CA ASP A 86 -2.75 4.48 -8.64
C ASP A 86 -2.41 5.63 -7.67
N ALA A 87 -1.86 5.33 -6.49
CA ALA A 87 -1.48 6.37 -5.51
C ALA A 87 -0.50 5.86 -4.46
N GLN A 88 0.19 6.79 -3.79
CA GLN A 88 0.93 6.51 -2.56
C GLN A 88 -0.03 6.03 -1.45
N ASN A 89 0.36 4.97 -0.74
CA ASN A 89 -0.45 4.42 0.34
C ASN A 89 -0.16 5.11 1.68
N GLY A 90 -0.87 6.21 1.98
CA GLY A 90 -0.67 6.94 3.23
C GLY A 90 -0.89 6.08 4.49
N PRO A 91 -0.10 6.26 5.57
CA PRO A 91 -0.21 5.48 6.80
C PRO A 91 -1.55 5.72 7.51
N CYS A 92 -1.98 4.76 8.35
CA CYS A 92 -3.21 4.89 9.12
C CYS A 92 -3.04 4.37 10.56
N ARG A 93 -3.93 4.82 11.45
CA ARG A 93 -3.93 4.41 12.87
C ARG A 93 -4.15 2.90 13.06
N ILE A 94 -4.82 2.23 12.12
CA ILE A 94 -5.06 0.79 12.19
C ILE A 94 -3.73 0.05 12.03
N ALA A 95 -2.95 0.37 10.99
CA ALA A 95 -1.62 -0.18 10.78
C ALA A 95 -0.67 0.20 11.93
N GLY A 96 -0.74 1.45 12.42
CA GLY A 96 0.07 1.89 13.56
C GLY A 96 -0.12 1.04 14.82
N ARG A 97 -1.38 0.72 15.18
CA ARG A 97 -1.70 -0.15 16.33
C ARG A 97 -1.18 -1.59 16.20
N SER A 98 -0.93 -2.06 14.98
CA SER A 98 -0.34 -3.37 14.75
C SER A 98 1.18 -3.38 14.92
N ILE A 99 1.80 -2.19 14.94
CA ILE A 99 3.25 -2.01 15.09
C ILE A 99 3.61 -1.68 16.54
N ALA A 100 2.86 -0.76 17.19
CA ALA A 100 3.15 -0.24 18.54
C ALA A 100 1.87 0.19 19.29
#